data_AF-A0A519ZE76-F1
#
_entry.id   AF-A0A519ZE76-F1
#
_cell.length_a   1.000
_cell.length_b   1.000
_cell.length_c   1.000
_cell.angle_alpha   90.00
_cell.angle_beta   90.00
_cell.angle_gamma   90.00
#
_symmetry.space_group_name_H-M   'P 1'
#
loop_
_entity.id
_entity.type
_entity.pdbx_description
1 polymer ?
#
loop_
_entity_poly.entity_id
_entity_poly.type
_entity_poly.pdbx_seq_one_letter_code
_entity_poly.pdbx_strand_id
1 'polypeptide(L)'
;TYSTRALLGGDAELAALFDDGAFATIYLSPKDYHRIHMPMDATLRRMIHVPGDLFSVNPATAQGVPGLFARNERVVCVFDMRVGETTLPFVQVLVGATIVGSMATTWHGVVNPPRPDQVREWAYDDAPVSLQQGEEMGRFLLGSTVVLLWPRDTIAFHPDWAPEAAVKMGEAMGDAL
;
A
#
# COMPACT_ATOMS: atom_id res chain seq x y z
N THR A 1 -11.78 13.04 -1.52
CA THR A 1 -10.52 13.15 -0.75
C THR A 1 -10.67 12.44 0.59
N TYR A 2 -9.58 12.10 1.26
CA TYR A 2 -9.53 11.49 2.60
C TYR A 2 -8.18 11.84 3.26
N SER A 3 -8.06 11.64 4.58
CA SER A 3 -6.82 11.88 5.31
C SER A 3 -5.93 10.65 5.38
N THR A 4 -4.62 10.86 5.47
CA THR A 4 -3.63 9.79 5.71
C THR A 4 -3.96 9.02 6.98
N ARG A 5 -4.34 9.71 8.06
CA ARG A 5 -4.80 9.06 9.30
C ARG A 5 -5.95 8.09 9.07
N ALA A 6 -6.96 8.48 8.28
CA ALA A 6 -8.06 7.58 7.96
C ALA A 6 -7.58 6.38 7.15
N LEU A 7 -6.69 6.57 6.17
CA LEU A 7 -6.09 5.48 5.41
C LEU A 7 -5.29 4.51 6.29
N LEU A 8 -4.56 5.01 7.30
CA LEU A 8 -3.68 4.20 8.15
C LEU A 8 -4.38 3.67 9.43
N GLY A 9 -5.68 3.41 9.35
CA GLY A 9 -6.43 2.75 10.43
C GLY A 9 -6.67 3.62 11.67
N GLY A 10 -6.52 4.95 11.55
CA GLY A 10 -6.71 5.90 12.65
C GLY A 10 -5.42 6.25 13.41
N ASP A 11 -4.29 5.64 13.06
CA ASP A 11 -2.98 5.87 13.67
C ASP A 11 -2.46 7.27 13.32
N ALA A 12 -2.43 8.15 14.33
CA ALA A 12 -2.04 9.55 14.13
C ALA A 12 -0.52 9.72 14.08
N GLU A 13 0.23 8.92 14.83
CA GLU A 13 1.70 9.02 14.90
C GLU A 13 2.31 8.53 13.60
N LEU A 14 1.85 7.38 13.10
CA LEU A 14 2.27 6.86 11.80
C LEU A 14 1.88 7.82 10.67
N ALA A 15 0.68 8.39 10.70
CA ALA A 15 0.21 9.29 9.65
C ALA A 15 1.04 10.57 9.55
N ALA A 16 1.46 11.14 10.69
CA ALA A 16 2.26 12.37 10.73
C ALA A 16 3.62 12.23 10.02
N LEU A 17 4.16 11.01 9.90
CA LEU A 17 5.40 10.73 9.17
C LEU A 17 5.29 10.99 7.66
N PHE A 18 4.06 11.07 7.14
CA PHE A 18 3.75 11.27 5.72
C PHE A 18 3.07 12.61 5.45
N ASP A 19 3.02 13.51 6.43
CA ASP A 19 2.48 14.86 6.24
C ASP A 19 3.30 15.61 5.19
N ASP A 20 2.60 16.21 4.23
CA ASP A 20 3.18 16.85 3.04
C ASP A 20 4.17 15.96 2.25
N GLY A 21 4.01 14.64 2.37
CA GLY A 21 4.78 13.64 1.66
C GLY A 21 4.31 13.40 0.23
N ALA A 22 4.87 12.36 -0.38
CA ALA A 22 4.49 11.90 -1.71
C ALA A 22 3.61 10.65 -1.62
N PHE A 23 2.69 10.49 -2.57
CA PHE A 23 1.88 9.29 -2.66
C PHE A 23 1.67 8.86 -4.11
N ALA A 24 1.36 7.58 -4.28
CA ALA A 24 0.87 7.05 -5.53
C ALA A 24 -0.31 6.09 -5.30
N THR A 25 -1.24 6.05 -6.23
CA THR A 25 -2.39 5.14 -6.20
C THR A 25 -2.44 4.34 -7.50
N ILE A 26 -2.26 3.03 -7.39
CA ILE A 26 -2.20 2.11 -8.54
C ILE A 26 -3.44 1.23 -8.50
N TYR A 27 -4.31 1.41 -9.49
CA TYR A 27 -5.48 0.55 -9.70
C TYR A 27 -5.08 -0.67 -10.54
N LEU A 28 -5.45 -1.86 -10.06
CA LEU A 28 -5.28 -3.13 -10.77
C LEU A 28 -6.65 -3.60 -11.25
N SER A 29 -6.89 -3.47 -12.56
CA SER A 29 -8.11 -3.95 -13.18
C SER A 29 -8.11 -5.49 -13.25
N PRO A 30 -9.28 -6.14 -13.43
CA PRO A 30 -9.37 -7.60 -13.42
C PRO A 30 -8.48 -8.35 -14.44
N LYS A 31 -8.04 -7.67 -15.51
CA LYS A 31 -7.13 -8.23 -16.52
C LYS A 31 -5.65 -8.08 -16.18
N ASP A 32 -5.31 -7.26 -15.18
CA ASP A 32 -3.93 -6.92 -14.88
C ASP A 32 -3.26 -8.00 -14.01
N TYR A 33 -1.97 -7.84 -13.80
CA TYR A 33 -1.19 -8.69 -12.91
C TYR A 33 -1.42 -8.29 -11.45
N HIS A 34 -1.96 -9.21 -10.64
CA HIS A 34 -2.43 -8.91 -9.27
C HIS A 34 -1.42 -9.21 -8.16
N ARG A 35 -0.13 -9.36 -8.50
CA ARG A 35 0.95 -9.45 -7.51
C ARG A 35 1.64 -8.10 -7.40
N ILE A 36 2.07 -7.81 -6.19
CA ILE A 36 2.60 -6.53 -5.76
C ILE A 36 4.05 -6.77 -5.41
N HIS A 37 4.91 -5.86 -5.85
CA HIS A 37 6.34 -5.99 -5.72
C HIS A 37 6.91 -4.79 -4.98
N MET A 38 8.06 -5.00 -4.33
CA MET A 38 8.74 -3.95 -3.61
C MET A 38 9.31 -2.90 -4.58
N PRO A 39 9.02 -1.60 -4.37
CA PRO A 39 9.58 -0.54 -5.20
C PRO A 39 11.06 -0.27 -4.92
N MET A 40 11.54 -0.62 -3.73
CA MET A 40 12.94 -0.58 -3.32
C MET A 40 13.24 -1.62 -2.23
N ASP A 41 14.53 -1.82 -1.95
CA ASP A 41 15.01 -2.60 -0.81
C ASP A 41 14.46 -2.03 0.51
N ALA A 42 13.86 -2.90 1.32
CA ALA A 42 13.30 -2.47 2.61
C ALA A 42 13.07 -3.63 3.59
N THR A 43 12.89 -3.27 4.85
CA THR A 43 12.59 -4.20 5.94
C THR A 43 11.22 -3.90 6.54
N LEU A 44 10.35 -4.90 6.59
CA LEU A 44 9.03 -4.80 7.21
C LEU A 44 9.17 -4.54 8.70
N ARG A 45 8.42 -3.56 9.21
CA ARG A 45 8.33 -3.23 10.64
C ARG A 45 7.00 -3.64 11.22
N ARG A 46 5.92 -3.32 10.50
CA ARG A 46 4.56 -3.47 11.01
C ARG A 46 3.60 -3.81 9.89
N MET A 47 2.62 -4.65 10.19
CA MET A 47 1.48 -4.92 9.32
C MET A 47 0.20 -4.68 10.09
N ILE A 48 -0.75 -3.96 9.50
CA ILE A 48 -2.02 -3.59 10.13
C ILE A 48 -3.16 -3.99 9.19
N HIS A 49 -4.00 -4.91 9.63
CA HIS A 49 -5.25 -5.23 8.94
C HIS A 49 -6.35 -4.34 9.50
N VAL A 50 -6.94 -3.51 8.63
CA VAL A 50 -8.01 -2.59 8.97
C VAL A 50 -9.31 -3.10 8.35
N PRO A 51 -10.32 -3.49 9.16
CA PRO A 51 -11.61 -3.88 8.65
C PRO A 51 -12.31 -2.70 7.97
N GLY A 52 -13.20 -2.99 7.04
CA GLY A 52 -13.92 -1.97 6.30
C GLY A 52 -14.91 -2.54 5.31
N ASP A 53 -15.51 -1.63 4.54
CA ASP A 53 -16.41 -1.97 3.46
C ASP A 53 -15.65 -2.68 2.31
N LEU A 54 -16.36 -3.20 1.32
CA LEU A 54 -15.74 -3.75 0.11
C LEU A 54 -16.40 -3.12 -1.11
N PHE A 55 -16.32 -1.80 -1.25
CA PHE A 55 -16.80 -1.12 -2.46
C PHE A 55 -15.92 -1.43 -3.67
N SER A 56 -16.47 -1.27 -4.87
CA SER A 56 -15.67 -1.37 -6.09
C SER A 56 -14.66 -0.23 -6.14
N VAL A 57 -13.45 -0.54 -6.61
CA VAL A 57 -12.36 0.44 -6.77
C VAL A 57 -12.11 0.81 -8.22
N ASN A 58 -13.05 0.51 -9.12
CA ASN A 58 -12.96 0.97 -10.51
C ASN A 58 -12.94 2.51 -10.58
N PRO A 59 -12.38 3.11 -11.65
CA PRO A 59 -12.20 4.56 -11.74
C PRO A 59 -13.49 5.37 -11.52
N ALA A 60 -14.63 4.89 -12.05
CA ALA A 60 -15.92 5.56 -11.88
C ALA A 60 -16.37 5.60 -10.41
N THR A 61 -16.17 4.51 -9.66
CA THR A 61 -16.54 4.44 -8.23
C THR A 61 -15.54 5.23 -7.37
N ALA A 62 -14.25 5.19 -7.70
CA ALA A 62 -13.20 5.95 -7.01
C ALA A 62 -13.43 7.46 -7.05
N GLN A 63 -13.99 7.97 -8.16
CA GLN A 63 -14.37 9.38 -8.28
C GLN A 63 -15.66 9.72 -7.53
N GLY A 64 -16.60 8.78 -7.44
CA GLY A 64 -17.94 9.02 -6.87
C GLY A 64 -18.07 8.75 -5.36
N VAL A 65 -17.21 7.93 -4.76
CA VAL A 65 -17.30 7.53 -3.36
C VAL A 65 -16.29 8.30 -2.50
N PRO A 66 -16.75 9.20 -1.61
CA PRO A 66 -15.86 9.92 -0.70
C PRO A 66 -15.08 8.96 0.20
N GLY A 67 -13.76 9.12 0.20
CA GLY A 67 -12.85 8.36 1.05
C GLY A 67 -12.84 6.86 0.79
N LEU A 68 -13.18 6.42 -0.42
CA LEU A 68 -13.26 5.00 -0.82
C LEU A 68 -12.15 4.12 -0.23
N PHE A 69 -10.88 4.51 -0.44
CA PHE A 69 -9.73 3.71 -0.01
C PHE A 69 -9.57 3.63 1.52
N ALA A 70 -9.99 4.67 2.25
CA ALA A 70 -9.97 4.69 3.71
C ALA A 70 -11.18 3.97 4.35
N ARG A 71 -12.24 3.72 3.56
CA ARG A 71 -13.43 2.98 3.98
C ARG A 71 -13.32 1.50 3.70
N ASN A 72 -12.64 1.12 2.62
CA ASN A 72 -12.51 -0.28 2.25
C ASN A 72 -11.59 -1.03 3.22
N GLU A 73 -11.87 -2.31 3.41
CA GLU A 73 -10.96 -3.24 4.09
C GLU A 73 -9.60 -3.24 3.40
N ARG A 74 -8.53 -3.21 4.21
CA ARG A 74 -7.17 -3.04 3.70
C ARG A 74 -6.11 -3.61 4.64
N VAL A 75 -4.94 -3.83 4.08
CA VAL A 75 -3.73 -4.21 4.81
C VAL A 75 -2.68 -3.12 4.60
N VAL A 76 -2.25 -2.49 5.68
CA VAL A 76 -1.19 -1.48 5.71
C VAL A 76 0.11 -2.19 6.05
N CYS A 77 1.11 -2.10 5.19
CA CYS A 77 2.46 -2.62 5.45
C CYS A 77 3.42 -1.44 5.61
N VAL A 78 4.02 -1.32 6.78
CA VAL A 78 5.00 -0.29 7.13
C VAL A 78 6.40 -0.88 7.02
N PHE A 79 7.24 -0.24 6.23
CA PHE A 79 8.59 -0.68 5.93
C PHE A 79 9.59 0.41 6.27
N ASP A 80 10.79 0.01 6.64
CA ASP A 80 11.98 0.86 6.73
C ASP A 80 12.81 0.66 5.46
N MET A 81 13.14 1.75 4.79
CA MET A 81 14.04 1.77 3.63
C MET A 81 15.28 2.61 3.91
N ARG A 82 16.36 2.34 3.19
CA ARG A 82 17.61 3.09 3.30
C ARG A 82 17.68 4.16 2.20
N VAL A 83 17.86 5.42 2.59
CA VAL A 83 18.11 6.56 1.69
C VAL A 83 19.44 7.19 2.11
N GLY A 84 20.49 6.95 1.32
CA GLY A 84 21.86 7.29 1.72
C GLY A 84 22.23 6.60 3.04
N GLU A 85 22.62 7.39 4.04
CA GLU A 85 22.93 6.87 5.39
C GLU A 85 21.70 6.77 6.31
N THR A 86 20.57 7.36 5.92
CA THR A 86 19.38 7.51 6.76
C THR A 86 18.37 6.40 6.49
N THR A 87 17.72 5.92 7.55
CA THR A 87 16.57 5.02 7.43
C THR A 87 15.30 5.86 7.47
N LEU A 88 14.43 5.71 6.46
CA LEU A 88 13.14 6.38 6.38
C LEU A 88 12.01 5.35 6.27
N PRO A 89 10.82 5.64 6.84
CA PRO A 89 9.68 4.77 6.67
C PRO A 89 9.05 4.97 5.28
N PHE A 90 8.44 3.93 4.72
CA PHE A 90 7.44 4.05 3.66
C PHE A 90 6.31 3.04 3.87
N VAL A 91 5.17 3.27 3.25
CA VAL A 91 3.98 2.43 3.41
C VAL A 91 3.47 1.93 2.07
N GLN A 92 3.10 0.65 2.02
CA GLN A 92 2.25 0.09 0.97
C GLN A 92 0.93 -0.38 1.58
N VAL A 93 -0.19 0.16 1.09
CA VAL A 93 -1.54 -0.19 1.51
C VAL A 93 -2.23 -1.00 0.42
N LEU A 94 -2.55 -2.24 0.72
CA LEU A 94 -3.36 -3.12 -0.11
C LEU A 94 -4.82 -2.86 0.19
N VAL A 95 -5.59 -2.34 -0.77
CA VAL A 95 -7.01 -2.03 -0.58
C VAL A 95 -7.86 -3.07 -1.31
N GLY A 96 -8.68 -3.78 -0.54
CA GLY A 96 -9.62 -4.76 -1.07
C GLY A 96 -10.79 -4.09 -1.80
N ALA A 97 -11.50 -4.86 -2.64
CA ALA A 97 -12.68 -4.41 -3.37
C ALA A 97 -13.79 -5.48 -3.39
N THR A 98 -14.98 -5.10 -3.87
CA THR A 98 -16.14 -6.00 -4.07
C THR A 98 -15.73 -7.34 -4.70
N ILE A 99 -16.31 -8.46 -4.24
CA ILE A 99 -16.11 -9.83 -4.76
C ILE A 99 -14.73 -10.42 -4.41
N VAL A 100 -13.70 -9.59 -4.25
CA VAL A 100 -12.30 -10.04 -4.35
C VAL A 100 -11.35 -9.38 -3.34
N GLY A 101 -11.85 -9.05 -2.16
CA GLY A 101 -11.08 -8.35 -1.11
C GLY A 101 -10.09 -9.19 -0.31
N SER A 102 -9.69 -10.39 -0.76
CA SER A 102 -8.73 -11.23 -0.02
C SER A 102 -7.29 -10.84 -0.39
N MET A 103 -6.46 -10.63 0.62
CA MET A 103 -5.08 -10.19 0.49
C MET A 103 -4.14 -11.22 1.13
N ALA A 104 -3.00 -11.44 0.49
CA ALA A 104 -1.94 -12.27 1.03
C ALA A 104 -0.59 -11.57 0.89
N THR A 105 0.27 -11.76 1.88
CA THR A 105 1.67 -11.30 1.84
C THR A 105 2.60 -12.51 1.82
N THR A 106 3.82 -12.34 1.32
CA THR A 106 4.79 -13.45 1.20
C THR A 106 5.26 -13.97 2.55
N TRP A 107 5.18 -13.17 3.61
CA TRP A 107 5.60 -13.54 4.96
C TRP A 107 4.47 -14.04 5.87
N HIS A 108 3.24 -13.52 5.73
CA HIS A 108 2.11 -13.91 6.58
C HIS A 108 1.20 -14.94 5.92
N GLY A 109 1.27 -15.09 4.59
CA GLY A 109 0.27 -15.82 3.82
C GLY A 109 -1.03 -15.03 3.76
N VAL A 110 -2.18 -15.71 3.88
CA VAL A 110 -3.50 -15.07 3.79
C VAL A 110 -3.76 -14.24 5.05
N VAL A 111 -3.90 -12.91 4.88
CA VAL A 111 -4.22 -12.00 5.99
C VAL A 111 -5.72 -12.03 6.27
N ASN A 112 -6.52 -12.07 5.21
CA ASN A 112 -7.98 -12.15 5.26
C ASN A 112 -8.49 -13.02 4.08
N PRO A 113 -9.41 -13.99 4.31
CA PRO A 113 -10.10 -14.33 5.57
C PRO A 113 -9.21 -15.03 6.64
N PRO A 114 -9.62 -15.01 7.93
CA PRO A 114 -10.87 -14.45 8.46
C PRO A 114 -10.91 -12.91 8.42
N ARG A 115 -12.12 -12.35 8.43
CA ARG A 115 -12.40 -10.89 8.39
C ARG A 115 -13.00 -10.45 9.73
N PRO A 116 -12.19 -10.25 10.78
CA PRO A 116 -12.71 -9.76 12.06
C PRO A 116 -13.11 -8.29 11.96
N ASP A 117 -14.07 -7.87 12.79
CA ASP A 117 -14.54 -6.47 12.86
C ASP A 117 -13.60 -5.55 13.67
N GLN A 118 -12.40 -6.02 14.01
CA GLN A 118 -11.41 -5.28 14.79
C GLN A 118 -10.11 -5.14 14.00
N VAL A 119 -9.43 -4.01 14.21
CA VAL A 119 -8.08 -3.80 13.69
C VAL A 119 -7.16 -4.88 14.29
N ARG A 120 -6.37 -5.52 13.44
CA ARG A 120 -5.30 -6.44 13.85
C ARG A 120 -3.96 -5.88 13.46
N GLU A 121 -2.98 -6.15 14.28
CA GLU A 121 -1.64 -5.64 14.11
C GLU A 121 -0.61 -6.72 14.39
N TRP A 122 0.46 -6.70 13.59
CA TRP A 122 1.63 -7.53 13.76
C TRP A 122 2.87 -6.65 13.73
N ALA A 123 3.72 -6.81 14.74
CA ALA A 123 5.04 -6.22 14.82
C ALA A 123 6.08 -7.26 14.36
N TYR A 124 7.10 -6.80 13.65
CA TYR A 124 8.15 -7.65 13.06
C TYR A 124 9.55 -7.29 13.56
N ASP A 125 9.66 -6.58 14.69
CA ASP A 125 10.94 -6.15 15.28
C ASP A 125 11.86 -7.33 15.60
N ASP A 126 11.29 -8.43 16.12
CA ASP A 126 12.04 -9.63 16.55
C ASP A 126 12.32 -10.63 15.40
N ALA A 127 11.66 -10.45 14.26
CA ALA A 127 11.77 -11.31 13.08
C ALA A 127 11.68 -10.48 11.80
N PRO A 128 12.72 -9.66 11.51
CA PRO A 128 12.67 -8.71 10.41
C PRO A 128 12.53 -9.44 9.07
N VAL A 129 11.55 -9.00 8.28
CA VAL A 129 11.36 -9.48 6.90
C VAL A 129 11.96 -8.44 5.97
N SER A 130 13.14 -8.71 5.43
CA SER A 130 13.77 -7.87 4.42
C SER A 130 13.42 -8.37 3.02
N LEU A 131 13.03 -7.45 2.15
CA LEU A 131 12.69 -7.70 0.76
C LEU A 131 13.49 -6.75 -0.14
N GLN A 132 14.07 -7.27 -1.21
CA GLN A 132 14.79 -6.51 -2.22
C GLN A 132 13.83 -5.88 -3.23
N GLN A 133 14.31 -4.84 -3.91
CA GLN A 133 13.61 -4.22 -5.03
C GLN A 133 13.17 -5.28 -6.05
N GLY A 134 11.89 -5.23 -6.43
CA GLY A 134 11.30 -6.17 -7.38
C GLY A 134 10.87 -7.51 -6.77
N GLU A 135 11.22 -7.83 -5.51
CA GLU A 135 10.68 -9.02 -4.85
C GLU A 135 9.17 -8.88 -4.62
N GLU A 136 8.46 -10.00 -4.73
CA GLU A 136 7.02 -10.04 -4.43
C GLU A 136 6.80 -9.82 -2.93
N MET A 137 5.97 -8.83 -2.60
CA MET A 137 5.58 -8.54 -1.22
C MET A 137 4.21 -9.11 -0.88
N GLY A 138 3.33 -9.19 -1.87
CA GLY A 138 1.97 -9.65 -1.66
C GLY A 138 1.19 -9.70 -2.94
N ARG A 139 -0.09 -10.04 -2.81
CA ARG A 139 -0.99 -10.21 -3.94
C ARG A 139 -2.43 -10.06 -3.52
N PHE A 140 -3.24 -9.68 -4.49
CA PHE A 140 -4.68 -9.81 -4.42
C PHE A 140 -5.10 -11.10 -5.12
N LEU A 141 -6.16 -11.72 -4.66
CA LEU A 141 -6.72 -12.87 -5.38
C LEU A 141 -7.45 -12.43 -6.66
N LEU A 142 -8.02 -11.22 -6.70
CA LEU A 142 -8.58 -10.55 -7.89
C LEU A 142 -8.81 -9.03 -7.57
N GLY A 143 -8.89 -8.17 -8.60
CA GLY A 143 -9.26 -6.74 -8.65
C GLY A 143 -9.07 -5.84 -7.41
N SER A 144 -8.22 -4.81 -7.49
CA SER A 144 -7.82 -4.07 -6.27
C SER A 144 -7.10 -2.74 -6.52
N THR A 145 -6.62 -2.10 -5.45
CA THR A 145 -5.81 -0.87 -5.50
C THR A 145 -4.67 -0.96 -4.49
N VAL A 146 -3.50 -0.44 -4.87
CA VAL A 146 -2.36 -0.24 -3.98
C VAL A 146 -2.15 1.25 -3.79
N VAL A 147 -2.05 1.71 -2.54
CA VAL A 147 -1.66 3.08 -2.22
C VAL A 147 -0.27 3.06 -1.58
N LEU A 148 0.66 3.83 -2.14
CA LEU A 148 2.00 3.99 -1.60
C LEU A 148 2.14 5.38 -0.98
N LEU A 149 2.84 5.47 0.16
CA LEU A 149 3.14 6.72 0.84
C LEU A 149 4.64 6.79 1.14
N TRP A 150 5.23 7.94 0.87
CA TRP A 150 6.59 8.30 1.25
C TRP A 150 6.59 9.62 2.03
N PRO A 151 7.54 9.80 2.98
CA PRO A 151 7.76 11.08 3.62
C PRO A 151 8.06 12.19 2.60
N ARG A 152 8.02 13.44 3.07
CA ARG A 152 8.45 14.59 2.28
C ARG A 152 9.89 14.40 1.78
N ASP A 153 10.18 14.97 0.61
CA ASP A 153 11.52 15.03 0.01
C ASP A 153 12.20 13.65 -0.13
N THR A 154 11.41 12.62 -0.41
CA THR A 154 11.90 11.23 -0.49
C THR A 154 11.99 10.72 -1.93
N ILE A 155 11.04 11.09 -2.78
CA ILE A 155 10.95 10.60 -4.17
C ILE A 155 10.56 11.73 -5.12
N ALA A 156 11.22 11.76 -6.28
CA ALA A 156 10.82 12.53 -7.44
C ALA A 156 10.25 11.58 -8.51
N PHE A 157 8.93 11.60 -8.71
CA PHE A 157 8.30 10.78 -9.75
C PHE A 157 8.77 11.20 -11.14
N HIS A 158 9.00 10.21 -12.01
CA HIS A 158 9.34 10.46 -13.41
C HIS A 158 8.16 11.15 -14.11
N PRO A 159 8.38 12.18 -14.95
CA PRO A 159 7.30 12.90 -15.61
C PRO A 159 6.38 12.02 -16.46
N ASP A 160 6.92 10.95 -17.04
CA ASP A 160 6.17 9.98 -17.85
C ASP A 160 5.38 8.97 -17.00
N TRP A 161 5.70 8.86 -15.70
CA TRP A 161 4.95 8.07 -14.72
C TRP A 161 3.81 8.91 -14.13
N ALA A 162 2.83 9.22 -14.98
CA ALA A 162 1.75 10.16 -14.68
C ALA A 162 0.43 9.45 -14.31
N PRO A 163 -0.52 10.14 -13.65
CA PRO A 163 -1.86 9.62 -13.42
C PRO A 163 -2.52 9.13 -14.71
N GLU A 164 -3.34 8.07 -14.59
CA GLU A 164 -4.05 7.41 -15.69
C GLU A 164 -3.16 6.64 -16.69
N ALA A 165 -1.84 6.76 -16.61
CA ALA A 165 -0.92 5.94 -17.39
C ALA A 165 -0.96 4.46 -16.95
N ALA A 166 -0.72 3.56 -17.90
CA ALA A 166 -0.59 2.14 -17.61
C ALA A 166 0.78 1.89 -16.94
N VAL A 167 0.76 1.29 -15.75
CA VAL A 167 1.97 0.92 -15.01
C VAL A 167 2.47 -0.45 -15.48
N LYS A 168 3.78 -0.58 -15.72
CA LYS A 168 4.43 -1.87 -16.01
C LYS A 168 5.28 -2.33 -14.83
N MET A 169 5.23 -3.63 -14.53
CA MET A 169 6.15 -4.22 -13.55
C MET A 169 7.60 -4.07 -14.04
N GLY A 170 8.47 -3.53 -13.18
CA GLY A 170 9.88 -3.24 -13.48
C GLY A 170 10.14 -1.87 -14.12
N GLU A 171 9.09 -1.09 -14.43
CA GLU A 171 9.24 0.30 -14.84
C GLU A 171 9.62 1.16 -13.64
N ALA A 172 10.59 2.05 -13.82
CA ALA A 172 10.95 3.02 -12.80
C ALA A 172 9.82 4.05 -12.64
N MET A 173 9.35 4.24 -11.41
CA MET A 173 8.34 5.26 -11.09
C MET A 173 8.94 6.63 -10.77
N GLY A 174 10.19 6.67 -10.32
CA GLY A 174 10.84 7.86 -9.81
C GLY A 174 12.24 7.57 -9.28
N ASP A 175 12.96 8.64 -8.97
CA ASP A 175 14.28 8.61 -8.36
C ASP A 175 14.21 9.08 -6.90
N ALA A 176 15.11 8.57 -6.07
CA ALA A 176 15.29 9.09 -4.71
C ALA A 176 15.83 10.53 -4.76
N LEU A 177 15.34 11.38 -3.86
CA LEU A 177 15.78 12.77 -3.68
C LEU A 177 17.01 12.90 -2.77
#